data_AF-A0A7J9T5H5-F1
#
_entry.id   AF-A0A7J9T5H5-F1
#
_cell.length_a   1.000
_cell.length_b   1.000
_cell.length_c   1.000
_cell.angle_alpha   90.00
_cell.angle_beta   90.00
_cell.angle_gamma   90.00
#
_symmetry.space_group_name_H-M   'P 1'
#
loop_
_entity.id
_entity.type
_entity.pdbx_description
1 polymer ?
#
loop_
_entity_poly.entity_id
_entity_poly.type
_entity_poly.pdbx_seq_one_letter_code
_entity_poly.pdbx_strand_id
1 'polypeptide(L)'
;MGYVLVKGGGEAIKNAEALVGSMRSDGSDAVTTAQVKGRMRLAVDQVMGEGGLYAPDIAALAIRQADGDLIEASFLVRAYRSTLPRTGYSENLDTRDMFVLRRISSAFKDIPGGQVLGPTIDYTQRLIDFEENEGNGGEDVYKNADGEADGGADVEGPESAAEGTGIPKFSKVADLLRGEGVLEDASAGIEDEPFDITRESLRFPAPRSARLQALARGETGAMLAFAYSSLRGYGS
;
A
#
# COMPACT_ATOMS: atom_id res chain seq x y z
N MET A 1 -6.73 -12.09 58.69
CA MET A 1 -5.52 -11.87 57.86
C MET A 1 -5.86 -10.80 56.85
N GLY A 2 -5.18 -9.66 56.87
CA GLY A 2 -5.39 -8.59 55.89
C GLY A 2 -4.52 -8.84 54.64
N TYR A 3 -5.08 -8.60 53.46
CA TYR A 3 -4.30 -8.54 52.22
C TYR A 3 -3.56 -7.20 52.15
N VAL A 4 -2.27 -7.25 51.82
CA VAL A 4 -1.43 -6.06 51.62
C VAL A 4 -1.21 -5.90 50.12
N LEU A 5 -1.40 -4.69 49.61
CA LEU A 5 -1.12 -4.37 48.21
C LEU A 5 0.38 -4.45 47.95
N VAL A 6 0.79 -5.36 47.06
CA VAL A 6 2.18 -5.53 46.64
C VAL A 6 2.33 -4.99 45.22
N LYS A 7 3.41 -4.23 44.95
CA LYS A 7 3.71 -3.73 43.60
C LYS A 7 4.41 -4.84 42.81
N GLY A 8 3.77 -5.34 41.75
CA GLY A 8 4.35 -6.35 40.84
C GLY A 8 4.25 -6.00 39.35
N GLY A 9 3.50 -4.95 38.98
CA GLY A 9 3.20 -4.66 37.57
C GLY A 9 4.42 -4.36 36.70
N GLY A 10 5.40 -3.60 37.21
CA GLY A 10 6.59 -3.24 36.42
C GLY A 10 7.49 -4.44 36.10
N GLU A 11 7.59 -5.40 37.02
CA GLU A 11 8.35 -6.64 36.79
C GLU A 11 7.61 -7.56 35.81
N ALA A 12 6.28 -7.68 35.96
CA ALA A 12 5.45 -8.43 35.03
C ALA A 12 5.55 -7.89 33.59
N ILE A 13 5.56 -6.56 33.41
CA ILE A 13 5.73 -5.94 32.08
C ILE A 13 7.08 -6.30 31.46
N LYS A 14 8.19 -6.14 32.21
CA LYS A 14 9.53 -6.47 31.70
C LYS A 14 9.66 -7.95 31.33
N ASN A 15 9.08 -8.84 32.12
CA ASN A 15 9.09 -10.27 31.83
C ASN A 15 8.25 -10.58 30.58
N ALA A 16 7.11 -9.90 30.40
CA ALA A 16 6.30 -10.04 29.19
C ALA A 16 7.03 -9.55 27.93
N GLU A 17 7.70 -8.39 28.01
CA GLU A 17 8.52 -7.85 26.91
C GLU A 17 9.67 -8.80 26.53
N ALA A 18 10.37 -9.35 27.53
CA ALA A 18 11.42 -10.34 27.32
C ALA A 18 10.87 -11.62 26.67
N LEU A 19 9.69 -12.07 27.09
CA LEU A 19 9.03 -13.24 26.53
C LEU A 19 8.68 -13.03 25.04
N VAL A 20 8.09 -11.88 24.69
CA VAL A 20 7.81 -11.53 23.28
C VAL A 20 9.10 -11.50 22.47
N GLY A 21 10.16 -10.88 23.00
CA GLY A 21 11.47 -10.86 22.34
C GLY A 21 12.03 -12.27 22.10
N SER A 22 11.87 -13.18 23.06
CA SER A 22 12.31 -14.57 22.91
C SER A 22 11.49 -15.36 21.89
N MET A 23 10.17 -15.15 21.84
CA MET A 23 9.28 -15.85 20.90
C MET A 23 9.53 -15.47 19.46
N ARG A 24 9.90 -14.20 19.19
CA ARG A 24 10.25 -13.72 17.83
C ARG A 24 11.50 -14.36 17.25
N SER A 25 12.41 -14.84 18.09
CA SER A 25 13.74 -15.27 17.66
C SER A 25 13.84 -16.77 17.42
N ASP A 26 12.89 -17.58 17.93
CA ASP A 26 12.70 -19.06 17.90
C ASP A 26 13.92 -20.03 17.72
N GLY A 27 15.16 -19.54 17.74
CA GLY A 27 16.38 -20.21 17.34
C GLY A 27 16.76 -20.07 15.86
N SER A 28 15.90 -19.53 14.98
CA SER A 28 16.18 -19.38 13.55
C SER A 28 16.92 -18.08 13.20
N ASP A 29 17.40 -18.00 11.95
CA ASP A 29 18.04 -16.81 11.43
C ASP A 29 17.03 -15.66 11.33
N ALA A 30 17.42 -14.48 11.82
CA ALA A 30 16.55 -13.32 11.80
C ALA A 30 16.24 -12.87 10.36
N VAL A 31 14.95 -12.68 10.06
CA VAL A 31 14.50 -12.08 8.80
C VAL A 31 15.10 -10.68 8.67
N THR A 32 15.84 -10.45 7.59
CA THR A 32 16.47 -9.14 7.35
C THR A 32 15.43 -8.14 6.85
N THR A 33 15.62 -6.86 7.19
CA THR A 33 14.75 -5.78 6.67
C THR A 33 14.81 -5.67 5.15
N ALA A 34 15.95 -6.03 4.53
CA ALA A 34 16.09 -6.10 3.09
C ALA A 34 15.21 -7.19 2.46
N GLN A 35 15.11 -8.37 3.08
CA GLN A 35 14.20 -9.43 2.65
C GLN A 35 12.74 -8.99 2.78
N VAL A 36 12.34 -8.40 3.90
CA VAL A 36 10.97 -7.86 4.07
C VAL A 36 10.67 -6.83 2.97
N LYS A 37 11.57 -5.86 2.77
CA LYS A 37 11.40 -4.82 1.74
C LYS A 37 11.29 -5.39 0.33
N GLY A 38 12.11 -6.38 -0.02
CA GLY A 38 12.17 -6.94 -1.38
C GLY A 38 11.10 -7.99 -1.69
N ARG A 39 10.76 -8.83 -0.72
CA ARG A 39 9.89 -10.01 -0.91
C ARG A 39 8.47 -9.80 -0.36
N MET A 40 8.26 -8.85 0.54
CA MET A 40 6.95 -8.55 1.15
C MET A 40 6.45 -7.14 0.80
N ARG A 41 6.68 -6.72 -0.46
CA ARG A 41 6.42 -5.34 -0.92
C ARG A 41 5.01 -4.82 -0.62
N LEU A 42 3.99 -5.68 -0.76
CA LEU A 42 2.59 -5.30 -0.53
C LEU A 42 2.30 -4.99 0.94
N ALA A 43 2.90 -5.75 1.86
CA ALA A 43 2.81 -5.48 3.30
C ALA A 43 3.51 -4.17 3.66
N VAL A 44 4.67 -3.91 3.06
CA VAL A 44 5.40 -2.63 3.22
C VAL A 44 4.57 -1.46 2.72
N ASP A 45 3.94 -1.59 1.54
CA ASP A 45 3.06 -0.55 0.98
C ASP A 45 1.84 -0.27 1.87
N GLN A 46 1.20 -1.33 2.39
CA GLN A 46 0.07 -1.20 3.32
C GLN A 46 0.50 -0.45 4.60
N VAL A 47 1.60 -0.86 5.22
CA VAL A 47 2.13 -0.23 6.44
C VAL A 47 2.54 1.22 6.20
N MET A 48 3.10 1.57 5.04
CA MET A 48 3.40 2.96 4.68
C MET A 48 2.12 3.79 4.53
N GLY A 49 1.10 3.25 3.85
CA GLY A 49 -0.18 3.93 3.63
C GLY A 49 -0.92 4.21 4.93
N GLU A 50 -1.20 3.16 5.70
CA GLU A 50 -1.88 3.25 6.99
C GLU A 50 -1.03 4.00 8.04
N GLY A 51 0.30 3.85 7.96
CA GLY A 51 1.28 4.57 8.75
C GLY A 51 1.33 6.08 8.46
N GLY A 52 0.94 6.48 7.24
CA GLY A 52 0.97 7.85 6.76
C GLY A 52 2.40 8.42 6.65
N LEU A 53 3.37 7.55 6.33
CA LEU A 53 4.77 7.91 6.11
C LEU A 53 5.35 7.02 5.00
N TYR A 54 5.78 7.64 3.91
CA TYR A 54 6.52 6.96 2.85
C TYR A 54 7.97 6.78 3.30
N ALA A 55 8.29 5.61 3.87
CA ALA A 55 9.62 5.23 4.32
C ALA A 55 9.78 3.70 4.28
N PRO A 56 10.13 3.11 3.12
CA PRO A 56 10.15 1.65 2.95
C PRO A 56 11.04 0.91 3.96
N ASP A 57 12.20 1.47 4.31
CA ASP A 57 13.12 0.87 5.27
C ASP A 57 12.56 0.87 6.70
N ILE A 58 11.84 1.93 7.08
CA ILE A 58 11.20 2.04 8.39
C ILE A 58 9.98 1.12 8.48
N ALA A 59 9.18 1.04 7.42
CA ALA A 59 8.05 0.13 7.35
C ALA A 59 8.50 -1.34 7.42
N ALA A 60 9.57 -1.71 6.69
CA ALA A 60 10.16 -3.04 6.78
C ALA A 60 10.69 -3.37 8.20
N LEU A 61 11.33 -2.39 8.86
CA LEU A 61 11.76 -2.53 10.24
C LEU A 61 10.59 -2.69 11.20
N ALA A 62 9.51 -1.92 11.02
CA ALA A 62 8.30 -1.99 11.83
C ALA A 62 7.60 -3.33 11.69
N ILE A 63 7.47 -3.87 10.47
CA ILE A 63 6.90 -5.21 10.21
C ILE A 63 7.71 -6.28 10.94
N ARG A 64 9.05 -6.24 10.81
CA ARG A 64 9.93 -7.16 11.54
C ARG A 64 9.77 -7.02 13.06
N GLN A 65 9.70 -5.78 13.55
CA GLN A 65 9.51 -5.50 14.98
C GLN A 65 8.13 -5.92 15.47
N ALA A 66 7.11 -5.95 14.63
CA ALA A 66 5.75 -6.32 14.98
C ALA A 66 5.46 -7.82 14.80
N ASP A 67 6.49 -8.64 14.54
CA ASP A 67 6.31 -10.08 14.28
C ASP A 67 5.35 -10.37 13.11
N GLY A 68 5.36 -9.48 12.10
CA GLY A 68 4.46 -9.54 10.95
C GLY A 68 3.05 -8.95 11.18
N ASP A 69 2.70 -8.50 12.38
CA ASP A 69 1.42 -7.82 12.63
C ASP A 69 1.43 -6.43 11.95
N LEU A 70 0.64 -6.31 10.88
CA LEU A 70 0.58 -5.08 10.07
C LEU A 70 -0.12 -3.93 10.80
N ILE A 71 -1.07 -4.21 11.70
CA ILE A 71 -1.78 -3.17 12.45
C ILE A 71 -0.80 -2.52 13.44
N GLU A 72 -0.06 -3.35 14.18
CA GLU A 72 0.97 -2.87 15.09
C GLU A 72 2.12 -2.19 14.34
N ALA A 73 2.56 -2.75 13.20
CA ALA A 73 3.58 -2.13 12.36
C ALA A 73 3.16 -0.73 11.87
N SER A 74 1.91 -0.58 11.39
CA SER A 74 1.33 0.71 11.02
C SER A 74 1.30 1.69 12.20
N PHE A 75 0.98 1.20 13.41
CA PHE A 75 1.00 2.02 14.61
C PHE A 75 2.42 2.47 14.99
N LEU A 76 3.41 1.59 14.93
CA LEU A 76 4.83 1.93 15.13
C LEU A 76 5.30 3.01 14.15
N VAL A 77 4.92 2.92 12.88
CA VAL A 77 5.25 3.95 11.87
C VAL A 77 4.58 5.29 12.20
N ARG A 78 3.32 5.30 12.66
CA ARG A 78 2.63 6.53 13.10
C ARG A 78 3.30 7.14 14.32
N ALA A 79 3.67 6.32 15.29
CA ALA A 79 4.40 6.76 16.48
C ALA A 79 5.76 7.36 16.09
N TYR A 80 6.52 6.68 15.21
CA TYR A 80 7.79 7.19 14.71
C TYR A 80 7.63 8.53 13.98
N ARG A 81 6.63 8.68 13.11
CA ARG A 81 6.32 9.94 12.43
C ARG A 81 6.11 11.10 13.41
N SER A 82 5.53 10.86 14.59
CA SER A 82 5.32 11.90 15.60
C SER A 82 6.62 12.45 16.21
N THR A 83 7.72 11.70 16.10
CA THR A 83 9.04 12.12 16.59
C THR A 83 9.82 12.96 15.59
N LEU A 84 9.36 13.03 14.33
CA LEU A 84 10.07 13.70 13.25
C LEU A 84 9.63 15.17 13.11
N PRO A 85 10.57 16.11 12.87
CA PRO A 85 10.22 17.48 12.54
C PRO A 85 9.62 17.57 11.14
N ARG A 86 8.64 18.46 10.94
CA ARG A 86 8.11 18.79 9.62
C ARG A 86 8.99 19.87 8.98
N THR A 87 9.71 19.52 7.92
CA THR A 87 10.66 20.41 7.24
C THR A 87 10.04 21.25 6.13
N GLY A 88 8.89 20.85 5.60
CA GLY A 88 8.20 21.57 4.54
C GLY A 88 7.02 20.79 3.97
N TYR A 89 6.50 21.29 2.85
CA TYR A 89 5.45 20.67 2.05
C TYR A 89 5.97 20.45 0.64
N SER A 90 5.52 19.38 -0.02
CA SER A 90 5.78 19.18 -1.44
C SER A 90 4.89 20.09 -2.28
N GLU A 91 5.25 20.27 -3.54
CA GLU A 91 4.30 20.72 -4.55
C GLU A 91 3.21 19.66 -4.78
N ASN A 92 2.12 20.07 -5.41
CA ASN A 92 1.04 19.16 -5.77
C ASN A 92 1.52 18.17 -6.84
N LEU A 93 1.27 16.88 -6.62
CA LEU A 93 1.68 15.83 -7.55
C LEU A 93 0.82 15.87 -8.83
N ASP A 94 1.45 16.03 -10.00
CA ASP A 94 0.79 15.78 -11.28
C ASP A 94 0.97 14.32 -11.72
N THR A 95 -0.11 13.54 -11.59
CA THR A 95 -0.13 12.13 -11.97
C THR A 95 -0.14 11.89 -13.49
N ARG A 96 -0.15 12.94 -14.32
CA ARG A 96 -0.03 12.81 -15.79
C ARG A 96 1.39 12.51 -16.25
N ASP A 97 2.38 12.90 -15.46
CA ASP A 97 3.80 12.66 -15.74
C ASP A 97 4.34 11.43 -14.98
N MET A 98 3.44 10.56 -14.51
CA MET A 98 3.81 9.33 -13.80
C MET A 98 4.53 8.35 -14.73
N PHE A 99 5.61 7.74 -14.24
CA PHE A 99 6.16 6.53 -14.85
C PHE A 99 5.21 5.36 -14.60
N VAL A 100 4.50 4.93 -15.65
CA VAL A 100 3.40 3.97 -15.54
C VAL A 100 3.95 2.54 -15.49
N LEU A 101 3.80 1.89 -14.33
CA LEU A 101 4.00 0.44 -14.18
C LEU A 101 2.74 -0.35 -14.53
N ARG A 102 1.56 0.22 -14.28
CA ARG A 102 0.26 -0.39 -14.51
C ARG A 102 -0.78 0.68 -14.80
N ARG A 103 -1.65 0.44 -15.78
CA ARG A 103 -2.74 1.32 -16.20
C ARG A 103 -3.87 0.49 -16.78
N ILE A 104 -5.00 0.46 -16.10
CA ILE A 104 -6.21 -0.23 -16.57
C ILE A 104 -7.44 0.66 -16.48
N SER A 105 -8.43 0.42 -17.32
CA SER A 105 -9.77 1.03 -17.24
C SER A 105 -10.84 -0.02 -17.52
N SER A 106 -11.85 -0.08 -16.65
CA SER A 106 -13.03 -0.93 -16.83
C SER A 106 -14.15 -0.26 -17.61
N ALA A 107 -14.06 1.05 -17.86
CA ALA A 107 -15.12 1.83 -18.52
C ALA A 107 -15.17 1.55 -20.04
N PHE A 108 -14.02 1.22 -20.64
CA PHE A 108 -13.89 0.95 -22.06
C PHE A 108 -13.04 -0.29 -22.28
N LYS A 109 -13.30 -1.01 -23.38
CA LYS A 109 -12.46 -2.13 -23.80
C LYS A 109 -11.03 -1.64 -24.08
N ASP A 110 -10.92 -0.62 -24.95
CA ASP A 110 -9.66 -0.01 -25.34
C ASP A 110 -9.65 1.48 -24.99
N ILE A 111 -8.49 1.99 -24.58
CA ILE A 111 -8.26 3.39 -24.23
C ILE A 111 -7.02 3.89 -24.97
N PRO A 112 -6.89 5.21 -25.24
CA PRO A 112 -5.67 5.77 -25.82
C PRO A 112 -4.44 5.36 -25.00
N GLY A 113 -3.41 4.83 -25.67
CA GLY A 113 -2.22 4.25 -25.03
C GLY A 113 -2.39 2.81 -24.51
N GLY A 114 -3.54 2.18 -24.73
CA GLY A 114 -3.79 0.77 -24.40
C GLY A 114 -3.97 0.47 -22.91
N GLN A 115 -4.30 -0.78 -22.63
CA GLN A 115 -4.37 -1.33 -21.28
C GLN A 115 -3.00 -1.92 -20.93
N VAL A 116 -2.40 -1.49 -19.83
CA VAL A 116 -1.11 -1.97 -19.33
C VAL A 116 -1.34 -2.71 -18.02
N LEU A 117 -1.31 -4.05 -18.05
CA LEU A 117 -1.55 -4.85 -16.85
C LEU A 117 -0.42 -4.69 -15.82
N GLY A 118 0.84 -4.63 -16.26
CA GLY A 118 1.97 -4.58 -15.33
C GLY A 118 2.03 -5.79 -14.39
N PRO A 119 2.83 -5.72 -13.31
CA PRO A 119 2.93 -6.80 -12.33
C PRO A 119 1.61 -6.95 -11.54
N THR A 120 0.88 -8.04 -11.76
CA THR A 120 -0.40 -8.30 -11.09
C THR A 120 -0.69 -9.79 -10.87
N ILE A 121 -1.55 -10.08 -9.91
CA ILE A 121 -2.09 -11.41 -9.59
C ILE A 121 -3.58 -11.55 -9.95
N ASP A 122 -4.16 -10.60 -10.68
CA ASP A 122 -5.62 -10.57 -10.92
C ASP A 122 -6.13 -11.84 -11.62
N TYR A 123 -5.33 -12.40 -12.52
CA TYR A 123 -5.70 -13.53 -13.38
C TYR A 123 -5.08 -14.86 -12.95
N THR A 124 -4.35 -14.89 -11.83
CA THR A 124 -3.72 -16.13 -11.35
C THR A 124 -4.74 -17.06 -10.70
N GLN A 125 -4.45 -18.36 -10.67
CA GLN A 125 -5.22 -19.31 -9.87
C GLN A 125 -4.82 -19.16 -8.39
N ARG A 126 -5.81 -19.14 -7.49
CA ARG A 126 -5.57 -18.93 -6.05
C ARG A 126 -5.28 -20.27 -5.37
N LEU A 127 -4.22 -20.93 -5.82
CA LEU A 127 -3.74 -22.20 -5.30
C LEU A 127 -2.45 -21.96 -4.52
N ILE A 128 -2.23 -22.73 -3.44
CA ILE A 128 -0.98 -22.69 -2.70
C ILE A 128 0.09 -23.34 -3.58
N ASP A 129 1.17 -22.62 -3.84
CA ASP A 129 2.32 -23.11 -4.58
C ASP A 129 3.30 -23.79 -3.59
N PHE A 130 3.42 -25.11 -3.69
CA PHE A 130 4.32 -25.89 -2.84
C PHE A 130 5.77 -25.88 -3.36
N GLU A 131 6.02 -25.46 -4.61
CA GLU A 131 7.37 -25.38 -5.19
C GLU A 131 8.18 -24.22 -4.56
N GLU A 132 7.52 -23.20 -4.01
CA GLU A 132 8.17 -22.07 -3.32
C GLU A 132 9.01 -22.52 -2.11
N ASN A 133 8.62 -23.63 -1.46
CA ASN A 133 9.28 -24.15 -0.26
C ASN A 133 10.65 -24.79 -0.52
N GLU A 134 10.97 -25.13 -1.78
CA GLU A 134 12.25 -25.77 -2.14
C GLU A 134 13.41 -24.77 -2.35
N GLY A 135 13.19 -23.48 -2.08
CA GLY A 135 14.24 -22.46 -2.17
C GLY A 135 14.65 -22.09 -3.60
N ASN A 136 14.01 -22.68 -4.61
CA ASN A 136 14.21 -22.38 -6.04
C ASN A 136 13.58 -21.03 -6.48
N GLY A 137 13.02 -20.24 -5.56
CA GLY A 137 12.35 -18.95 -5.83
C GLY A 137 13.26 -17.79 -6.26
N GLY A 138 14.35 -18.10 -6.97
CA GLY A 138 15.28 -17.15 -7.59
C GLY A 138 15.21 -17.14 -9.13
N GLU A 139 14.90 -18.28 -9.75
CA GLU A 139 14.76 -18.41 -11.20
C GLU A 139 13.58 -19.35 -11.48
N ASP A 140 12.61 -18.84 -12.23
CA ASP A 140 11.62 -19.55 -13.04
C ASP A 140 10.14 -19.25 -12.74
N VAL A 141 9.61 -18.41 -13.64
CA VAL A 141 8.38 -18.63 -14.42
C VAL A 141 7.11 -18.95 -13.62
N TYR A 142 6.20 -17.98 -13.59
CA TYR A 142 4.78 -18.26 -13.35
C TYR A 142 4.30 -19.30 -14.37
N LYS A 143 4.31 -20.59 -14.01
CA LYS A 143 3.75 -21.65 -14.83
C LYS A 143 2.25 -21.39 -14.97
N ASN A 144 1.74 -21.42 -16.20
CA ASN A 144 0.30 -21.30 -16.42
C ASN A 144 -0.42 -22.55 -15.88
N ALA A 145 -1.75 -22.48 -15.79
CA ALA A 145 -2.62 -23.56 -15.31
C ALA A 145 -2.41 -24.93 -15.98
N ASP A 146 -1.78 -24.94 -17.15
CA ASP A 146 -1.50 -26.14 -17.94
C ASP A 146 -0.11 -26.77 -17.65
N GLY A 147 0.62 -26.24 -16.66
CA GLY A 147 1.91 -26.79 -16.21
C GLY A 147 3.08 -26.52 -17.16
N GLU A 148 2.86 -25.75 -18.23
CA GLU A 148 3.93 -25.27 -19.10
C GLU A 148 4.67 -24.12 -18.41
N ALA A 149 5.98 -24.28 -18.25
CA ALA A 149 6.86 -23.14 -18.01
C ALA A 149 6.72 -22.24 -19.24
N ASP A 150 6.15 -21.05 -19.07
CA ASP A 150 6.33 -19.94 -19.99
C ASP A 150 7.82 -19.58 -19.97
N GLY A 151 8.62 -20.40 -20.68
CA GLY A 151 10.07 -20.29 -20.75
C GLY A 151 10.36 -18.85 -21.09
N GLY A 152 11.05 -18.17 -20.16
CA GLY A 152 11.13 -16.73 -20.06
C GLY A 152 10.98 -16.10 -21.43
N ALA A 153 9.77 -15.62 -21.73
CA ALA A 153 9.59 -14.78 -22.89
C ALA A 153 10.59 -13.66 -22.64
N ASP A 154 11.65 -13.61 -23.44
CA ASP A 154 12.38 -12.39 -23.69
C ASP A 154 11.27 -11.39 -23.97
N VAL A 155 10.94 -10.59 -22.95
CA VAL A 155 9.98 -9.52 -23.12
C VAL A 155 10.74 -8.57 -24.02
N GLU A 156 10.63 -8.78 -25.33
CA GLU A 156 10.86 -7.76 -26.33
C GLU A 156 9.94 -6.63 -25.87
N GLY A 157 10.53 -5.73 -25.09
CA GLY A 157 9.92 -4.46 -24.73
C GLY A 157 9.42 -3.86 -26.04
N PRO A 158 8.24 -3.24 -26.04
CA PRO A 158 7.51 -2.93 -27.26
C PRO A 158 8.45 -2.38 -28.33
N GLU A 159 8.58 -3.09 -29.45
CA GLU A 159 9.21 -2.60 -30.69
C GLU A 159 8.36 -1.45 -31.25
N SER A 160 8.37 -0.33 -30.54
CA SER A 160 7.82 0.97 -30.95
C SER A 160 8.23 2.02 -29.91
N ALA A 161 9.52 2.31 -29.88
CA ALA A 161 10.01 3.63 -29.48
C ALA A 161 11.07 4.07 -30.49
N ALA A 162 10.67 4.09 -31.77
CA ALA A 162 11.36 4.90 -32.75
C ALA A 162 11.26 6.36 -32.29
N GLU A 163 12.42 6.96 -32.03
CA GLU A 163 12.69 8.41 -32.01
C GLU A 163 11.86 9.25 -31.02
N GLY A 164 12.25 9.21 -29.74
CA GLY A 164 11.86 10.24 -28.77
C GLY A 164 12.36 9.92 -27.36
N THR A 165 13.23 10.76 -26.80
CA THR A 165 13.82 10.63 -25.46
C THR A 165 12.84 10.93 -24.31
N GLY A 166 11.55 10.59 -24.45
CA GLY A 166 10.49 10.95 -23.51
C GLY A 166 9.77 9.74 -22.91
N ILE A 167 9.52 9.78 -21.60
CA ILE A 167 8.61 8.85 -20.93
C ILE A 167 7.23 8.96 -21.62
N PRO A 168 6.59 7.86 -22.04
CA PRO A 168 5.29 7.91 -22.69
C PRO A 168 4.26 8.54 -21.75
N LYS A 169 3.60 9.61 -22.20
CA LYS A 169 2.56 10.31 -21.44
C LYS A 169 1.20 9.71 -21.77
N PHE A 170 0.42 9.41 -20.75
CA PHE A 170 -0.91 8.84 -20.89
C PHE A 170 -1.99 9.84 -20.51
N SER A 171 -3.04 9.93 -21.33
CA SER A 171 -4.24 10.68 -20.98
C SER A 171 -5.06 9.93 -19.92
N LYS A 172 -5.68 10.69 -19.00
CA LYS A 172 -6.63 10.14 -18.03
C LYS A 172 -7.93 9.85 -18.74
N VAL A 173 -8.52 8.67 -18.49
CA VAL A 173 -9.83 8.31 -19.05
C VAL A 173 -10.92 9.29 -18.60
N ALA A 174 -10.83 9.81 -17.38
CA ALA A 174 -11.74 10.85 -16.90
C ALA A 174 -11.68 12.14 -17.73
N ASP A 175 -10.52 12.51 -18.28
CA ASP A 175 -10.37 13.71 -19.12
C ASP A 175 -11.06 13.51 -20.49
N LEU A 176 -11.09 12.26 -21.01
CA LEU A 176 -11.87 11.92 -22.21
C LEU A 176 -13.37 12.09 -21.96
N LEU A 177 -13.87 11.55 -20.85
CA LEU A 177 -15.28 11.67 -20.46
C LEU A 177 -15.70 13.13 -20.22
N ARG A 178 -14.81 13.96 -19.67
CA ARG A 178 -15.04 15.42 -19.56
C ARG A 178 -15.07 16.10 -20.92
N GLY A 179 -14.18 15.72 -21.84
CA GLY A 179 -14.18 16.24 -23.21
C GLY A 179 -15.48 15.96 -23.96
N GLU A 180 -16.16 14.86 -23.64
CA GLU A 180 -17.48 14.51 -24.17
C GLU A 180 -18.66 15.12 -23.40
N GLY A 181 -18.40 15.87 -22.31
CA GLY A 181 -19.43 16.47 -21.47
C GLY A 181 -20.17 15.48 -20.57
N VAL A 182 -19.65 14.26 -20.39
CA VAL A 182 -20.24 13.22 -19.53
C VAL A 182 -19.90 13.47 -18.06
N LEU A 183 -18.75 14.09 -17.78
CA LEU A 183 -18.30 14.45 -16.44
C LEU A 183 -18.14 15.97 -16.30
N GLU A 184 -18.43 16.47 -15.11
CA GLU A 184 -18.13 17.84 -14.72
C GLU A 184 -16.62 18.09 -14.56
N ASP A 185 -16.25 19.36 -14.66
CA ASP A 185 -14.88 19.79 -14.55
C ASP A 185 -14.36 19.65 -13.10
N ALA A 186 -13.18 19.06 -12.93
CA ALA A 186 -12.62 18.74 -11.61
C ALA A 186 -12.10 19.97 -10.85
N SER A 187 -12.02 21.12 -11.50
CA SER A 187 -11.57 22.38 -10.93
C SER A 187 -12.62 23.03 -10.01
N ALA A 188 -13.90 22.60 -10.10
CA ALA A 188 -14.95 23.06 -9.22
C ALA A 188 -14.71 22.58 -7.77
N GLY A 189 -14.48 23.54 -6.85
CA GLY A 189 -14.37 23.25 -5.41
C GLY A 189 -13.00 22.80 -4.92
N ILE A 190 -11.92 23.15 -5.63
CA ILE A 190 -10.56 23.06 -5.08
C ILE A 190 -10.43 24.15 -3.99
N GLU A 191 -10.21 23.72 -2.75
CA GLU A 191 -9.87 24.62 -1.63
C GLU A 191 -8.42 25.12 -1.81
N ASP A 192 -8.16 26.40 -1.51
CA ASP A 192 -6.80 26.98 -1.62
C ASP A 192 -5.81 26.31 -0.68
N GLU A 193 -6.24 25.90 0.52
CA GLU A 193 -5.42 25.19 1.51
C GLU A 193 -6.14 23.93 2.02
N PRO A 194 -5.53 22.73 1.91
CA PRO A 194 -6.16 21.50 2.38
C PRO A 194 -6.15 21.39 3.91
N PHE A 195 -7.24 20.88 4.49
CA PHE A 195 -7.31 20.60 5.93
C PHE A 195 -6.34 19.48 6.33
N ASP A 196 -5.57 19.67 7.42
CA ASP A 196 -4.63 18.68 7.96
C ASP A 196 -5.09 18.10 9.29
N ILE A 197 -5.66 16.89 9.25
CA ILE A 197 -6.13 16.13 10.43
C ILE A 197 -5.00 15.75 11.40
N THR A 198 -3.73 15.93 11.01
CA THR A 198 -2.58 15.68 11.90
C THR A 198 -2.19 16.90 12.72
N ARG A 199 -2.79 18.06 12.44
CA ARG A 199 -2.59 19.32 13.18
C ARG A 199 -3.86 19.81 13.85
N GLU A 200 -4.99 19.59 13.21
CA GLU A 200 -6.28 20.06 13.67
C GLU A 200 -7.22 18.88 13.98
N SER A 201 -7.96 18.98 15.07
CA SER A 201 -8.95 17.97 15.42
C SER A 201 -10.09 17.95 14.41
N LEU A 202 -10.41 16.78 13.91
CA LEU A 202 -11.49 16.58 12.95
C LEU A 202 -12.85 16.98 13.56
N ARG A 203 -13.60 17.83 12.85
CA ARG A 203 -14.96 18.23 13.20
C ARG A 203 -15.90 17.90 12.05
N PHE A 204 -17.13 17.50 12.39
CA PHE A 204 -18.15 17.15 11.40
C PHE A 204 -19.17 18.28 11.21
N PRO A 205 -19.60 18.57 9.97
CA PRO A 205 -19.17 17.94 8.71
C PRO A 205 -17.72 18.31 8.34
N ALA A 206 -16.93 17.32 7.93
CA ALA A 206 -15.52 17.51 7.60
C ALA A 206 -15.36 17.92 6.12
N PRO A 207 -14.42 18.81 5.77
CA PRO A 207 -14.14 19.19 4.37
C PRO A 207 -13.61 18.00 3.57
N ARG A 208 -13.67 18.09 2.24
CA ARG A 208 -13.27 16.97 1.36
C ARG A 208 -11.80 16.58 1.55
N SER A 209 -10.92 17.57 1.71
CA SER A 209 -9.49 17.39 2.00
C SER A 209 -9.26 16.53 3.25
N ALA A 210 -9.95 16.85 4.36
CA ALA A 210 -9.90 16.06 5.59
C ALA A 210 -10.40 14.62 5.40
N ARG A 211 -11.50 14.42 4.66
CA ARG A 211 -12.04 13.08 4.39
C ARG A 211 -11.08 12.23 3.57
N LEU A 212 -10.48 12.79 2.51
CA LEU A 212 -9.50 12.08 1.68
C LEU A 212 -8.24 11.73 2.48
N GLN A 213 -7.74 12.66 3.31
CA GLN A 213 -6.60 12.39 4.19
C GLN A 213 -6.91 11.29 5.22
N ALA A 214 -8.13 11.26 5.77
CA ALA A 214 -8.56 10.22 6.70
C ALA A 214 -8.66 8.86 6.00
N LEU A 215 -9.27 8.80 4.81
CA LEU A 215 -9.40 7.57 4.01
C LEU A 215 -8.03 6.99 3.63
N ALA A 216 -7.09 7.83 3.21
CA ALA A 216 -5.73 7.41 2.85
C ALA A 216 -4.94 6.80 4.02
N ARG A 217 -5.36 7.08 5.27
CA ARG A 217 -4.73 6.61 6.51
C ARG A 217 -5.59 5.59 7.26
N GLY A 218 -6.70 5.15 6.66
CA GLY A 218 -7.64 4.20 7.23
C GLY A 218 -7.14 2.77 7.07
N GLU A 219 -7.53 1.88 7.99
CA GLU A 219 -7.19 0.47 7.92
C GLU A 219 -7.85 -0.18 6.69
N THR A 220 -7.04 -0.91 5.92
CA THR A 220 -7.40 -1.36 4.57
C THR A 220 -8.64 -2.26 4.55
N GLY A 221 -8.73 -3.23 5.48
CA GLY A 221 -9.86 -4.14 5.60
C GLY A 221 -11.18 -3.43 5.93
N ALA A 222 -11.15 -2.46 6.84
CA ALA A 222 -12.30 -1.65 7.20
C ALA A 222 -12.76 -0.77 6.03
N MET A 223 -11.83 -0.13 5.31
CA MET A 223 -12.16 0.66 4.12
C MET A 223 -12.80 -0.20 3.03
N LEU A 224 -12.27 -1.41 2.82
CA LEU A 224 -12.84 -2.38 1.88
C LEU A 224 -14.24 -2.83 2.30
N ALA A 225 -14.47 -3.10 3.58
CA ALA A 225 -15.77 -3.48 4.10
C ALA A 225 -16.83 -2.38 3.90
N PHE A 226 -16.48 -1.12 4.16
CA PHE A 226 -17.39 0.01 3.91
C PHE A 226 -17.69 0.17 2.41
N ALA A 227 -16.67 0.12 1.55
CA ALA A 227 -16.87 0.18 0.10
C ALA A 227 -17.77 -0.97 -0.38
N TYR A 228 -17.56 -2.18 0.13
CA TYR A 228 -18.35 -3.35 -0.22
C TYR A 228 -19.81 -3.25 0.26
N SER A 229 -20.07 -2.67 1.43
CA SER A 229 -21.44 -2.42 1.88
C SER A 229 -22.21 -1.46 0.97
N SER A 230 -21.53 -0.43 0.45
CA SER A 230 -22.12 0.52 -0.51
C SER A 230 -22.49 -0.17 -1.82
N LEU A 231 -21.62 -1.06 -2.32
CA LEU A 231 -21.92 -1.90 -3.50
C LEU A 231 -23.11 -2.84 -3.28
N ARG A 232 -23.46 -3.15 -2.03
CA ARG A 232 -24.62 -3.98 -1.67
C ARG A 232 -25.91 -3.20 -1.41
N GLY A 233 -25.95 -1.90 -1.67
CA GLY A 233 -27.17 -1.09 -1.53
C GLY A 233 -27.22 -0.20 -0.28
N TYR A 234 -26.23 -0.27 0.62
CA TYR A 234 -26.23 0.56 1.82
C TYR A 234 -25.63 1.94 1.53
N GLY A 235 -26.50 2.94 1.33
CA GLY A 235 -26.10 4.31 0.98
C GLY A 235 -25.98 4.57 -0.53
N SER A 236 -26.60 3.70 -1.35
CA SER A 236 -26.76 3.86 -2.81
C SER A 236 -27.93 4.78 -3.15
#